data_AF-A0A4Q5XMV2-F1
#
_entry.id   AF-A0A4Q5XMV2-F1
#
_cell.length_a   1.000
_cell.length_b   1.000
_cell.length_c   1.000
_cell.angle_alpha   90.00
_cell.angle_beta   90.00
_cell.angle_gamma   90.00
#
_symmetry.space_group_name_H-M   'P 1'
#
loop_
_entity.id
_entity.type
_entity.pdbx_description
1 polymer ?
#
loop_
_entity_poly.entity_id
_entity_poly.type
_entity_poly.pdbx_seq_one_letter_code
_entity_poly.pdbx_strand_id
1 'polypeptide(L)'
;YRVRGYVTAYDSETGEQLWRWFTVPGDPSKPYEQPELAEAAKTWKGDNYWQIGGGGTVWDGMAYDADLDTIYVGTGNGNPWNQAIRSPGGGDNLYLSSIVALDPNTGAYKWHYQTTPGETWDYTATQPLMLADLDYPEGKRRVVMQAPKNGFFYVLDAKDGKLLSAEKFAPLTWATHVDMATGRPVEVPEARYEVTGKPVIIKPGALGMHNWHPMAYSPETGLVYIPVQIAAASYAAPKEFKLNLEGTNTGTDFSGGAALCAAPGAQCGNLETYILAWDPVKAKEVWRIKNDVYGSTGILATSGNLIFSGNHKGEFNAYNATTGEKLWTAPTQARVVAAPATYTVDGKQEIALLVGARGLPDDQARTNPYSANNSRILVFKMDAKSELPTTMPAIDPSKLGVRIDPPLLTASNETVFAGEQAYAANCASCHGDKAVPGAGAIAPDLRYSGLLPIRNGWNPTVRGGDRAQRGMPAFQDTLTVETTDAILAYVIKRANDEKAEQEAAVKKN
;
A
#
# COMPACT_ATOMS: atom_id res chain seq x y z
N TYR A 1 -10.62 3.52 10.24
CA TYR A 1 -11.24 4.85 10.16
C TYR A 1 -12.59 4.76 9.47
N ARG A 2 -13.50 5.69 9.77
CA ARG A 2 -14.71 5.90 8.95
C ARG A 2 -14.33 6.79 7.78
N VAL A 3 -14.52 6.32 6.55
CA VAL A 3 -14.18 7.11 5.35
C VAL A 3 -15.22 6.87 4.28
N ARG A 4 -15.76 7.98 3.74
CA ARG A 4 -16.57 8.02 2.52
C ARG A 4 -15.71 8.57 1.40
N GLY A 5 -15.51 7.78 0.35
CA GLY A 5 -14.65 8.12 -0.77
C GLY A 5 -15.19 9.27 -1.60
N TYR A 6 -14.27 10.12 -2.06
CA TYR A 6 -14.55 11.20 -2.99
C TYR A 6 -13.27 11.58 -3.74
N VAL A 7 -13.43 12.33 -4.82
CA VAL A 7 -12.37 13.06 -5.53
C VAL A 7 -12.80 14.53 -5.64
N THR A 8 -11.84 15.45 -5.55
CA THR A 8 -12.11 16.90 -5.58
C THR A 8 -11.13 17.57 -6.53
N ALA A 9 -11.63 18.48 -7.37
CA ALA A 9 -10.79 19.38 -8.14
C ALA A 9 -10.71 20.74 -7.45
N TYR A 10 -9.51 21.31 -7.48
CA TYR A 10 -9.22 22.64 -6.97
C TYR A 10 -8.60 23.46 -8.08
N ASP A 11 -8.87 24.76 -8.08
CA ASP A 11 -8.18 25.72 -8.91
C ASP A 11 -6.69 25.74 -8.54
N SER A 12 -5.82 25.63 -9.54
CA SER A 12 -4.38 25.48 -9.32
C SER A 12 -3.69 26.75 -8.84
N GLU A 13 -4.30 27.93 -9.06
CA GLU A 13 -3.71 29.21 -8.67
C GLU A 13 -4.18 29.65 -7.27
N THR A 14 -5.44 29.41 -6.95
CA THR A 14 -6.11 29.94 -5.76
C THR A 14 -6.37 28.88 -4.69
N GLY A 15 -6.42 27.60 -5.07
CA GLY A 15 -6.86 26.51 -4.18
C GLY A 15 -8.36 26.52 -3.91
N GLU A 16 -9.16 27.28 -4.67
CA GLU A 16 -10.62 27.25 -4.59
C GLU A 16 -11.16 25.87 -5.02
N GLN A 17 -12.11 25.31 -4.27
CA GLN A 17 -12.73 24.05 -4.64
C GLN A 17 -13.70 24.24 -5.82
N LEU A 18 -13.38 23.67 -6.97
CA LEU A 18 -14.21 23.77 -8.18
C LEU A 18 -15.38 22.79 -8.15
N TRP A 19 -15.09 21.52 -7.88
CA TRP A 19 -16.11 20.47 -7.77
C TRP A 19 -15.64 19.32 -6.90
N ARG A 20 -16.59 18.52 -6.39
CA ARG A 20 -16.35 17.27 -5.67
C ARG A 20 -17.31 16.20 -6.16
N TRP A 21 -16.78 15.01 -6.41
CA TRP A 21 -17.54 13.82 -6.79
C TRP A 21 -17.38 12.74 -5.72
N PHE A 22 -18.47 12.34 -5.05
CA PHE A 22 -18.44 11.23 -4.09
C PHE A 22 -18.55 9.89 -4.80
N THR A 23 -17.79 8.90 -4.35
CA THR A 23 -17.76 7.57 -5.00
C THR A 23 -18.86 6.63 -4.48
N VAL A 24 -19.43 6.90 -3.31
CA VAL A 24 -20.46 6.08 -2.67
C VAL A 24 -21.56 6.96 -2.05
N PRO A 25 -22.80 6.46 -1.97
CA PRO A 25 -23.92 7.20 -1.39
C PRO A 25 -23.72 7.47 0.10
N GLY A 26 -24.25 8.62 0.54
CA GLY A 26 -24.26 9.05 1.94
C GLY A 26 -25.52 8.60 2.65
N ASP A 27 -25.90 9.35 3.68
CA ASP A 27 -27.17 9.16 4.39
C ASP A 27 -28.35 9.35 3.42
N PRO A 28 -29.16 8.30 3.15
CA PRO A 28 -30.23 8.36 2.16
C PRO A 28 -31.41 9.25 2.58
N SER A 29 -31.43 9.75 3.82
CA SER A 29 -32.40 10.75 4.27
C SER A 29 -32.06 12.18 3.81
N LYS A 30 -30.84 12.40 3.29
CA LYS A 30 -30.37 13.70 2.79
C LYS A 30 -30.43 13.76 1.27
N PRO A 31 -30.50 14.96 0.68
CA PRO A 31 -30.32 15.11 -0.76
C PRO A 31 -28.98 14.54 -1.21
N TYR A 32 -28.97 13.82 -2.34
CA TYR A 32 -27.74 13.36 -2.96
C TYR A 32 -26.95 14.53 -3.54
N GLU A 33 -25.62 14.51 -3.37
CA GLU A 33 -24.73 15.58 -3.84
C GLU A 33 -24.61 15.65 -5.37
N GLN A 34 -24.87 14.53 -6.04
CA GLN A 34 -24.81 14.35 -7.49
C GLN A 34 -25.88 13.32 -7.94
N PRO A 35 -26.48 13.44 -9.14
CA PRO A 35 -27.65 12.66 -9.55
C PRO A 35 -27.45 11.14 -9.52
N GLU A 36 -26.29 10.67 -9.95
CA GLU A 36 -25.96 9.26 -10.11
C GLU A 36 -25.83 8.51 -8.77
N LEU A 37 -25.66 9.22 -7.64
CA LEU A 37 -25.72 8.60 -6.31
C LEU A 37 -27.11 8.06 -5.98
N ALA A 38 -28.18 8.58 -6.58
CA ALA A 38 -29.52 8.04 -6.39
C ALA A 38 -29.64 6.63 -6.98
N GLU A 39 -29.03 6.39 -8.15
CA GLU A 39 -28.95 5.05 -8.75
C GLU A 39 -27.97 4.17 -8.00
N ALA A 40 -26.80 4.71 -7.61
CA ALA A 40 -25.84 3.99 -6.80
C ALA A 40 -26.47 3.47 -5.50
N ALA A 41 -27.24 4.30 -4.78
CA ALA A 41 -27.91 3.95 -3.53
C ALA A 41 -28.83 2.72 -3.64
N LYS A 42 -29.45 2.47 -4.81
CA LYS A 42 -30.27 1.26 -5.02
C LYS A 42 -29.48 -0.04 -4.90
N THR A 43 -28.17 0.03 -5.15
CA THR A 43 -27.23 -1.09 -5.06
C THR A 43 -26.66 -1.31 -3.66
N TRP A 44 -27.04 -0.48 -2.68
CA TRP A 44 -26.70 -0.64 -1.27
C TRP A 44 -27.93 -1.06 -0.47
N LYS A 45 -27.73 -1.85 0.57
CA LYS A 45 -28.78 -2.39 1.44
C LYS A 45 -28.45 -2.16 2.91
N GLY A 46 -29.47 -2.08 3.75
CA GLY A 46 -29.34 -1.79 5.18
C GLY A 46 -28.93 -0.35 5.46
N ASP A 47 -28.59 -0.08 6.72
CA ASP A 47 -28.36 1.27 7.25
C ASP A 47 -26.93 1.56 7.76
N ASN A 48 -26.06 0.56 7.68
CA ASN A 48 -24.71 0.63 8.23
C ASN A 48 -23.71 1.37 7.32
N TYR A 49 -23.89 1.31 6.00
CA TYR A 49 -22.84 1.77 5.07
C TYR A 49 -22.47 3.24 5.24
N TRP A 50 -23.45 4.15 5.32
CA TRP A 50 -23.16 5.59 5.48
C TRP A 50 -22.66 5.93 6.88
N GLN A 51 -23.04 5.17 7.90
CA GLN A 51 -22.59 5.38 9.28
C GLN A 51 -21.10 5.03 9.44
N ILE A 52 -20.62 4.04 8.69
CA ILE A 52 -19.23 3.56 8.72
C ILE A 52 -18.39 4.20 7.58
N GLY A 53 -19.05 4.86 6.64
CA GLY A 53 -18.47 5.64 5.54
C GLY A 53 -18.56 4.97 4.17
N GLY A 54 -18.73 3.64 4.12
CA GLY A 54 -18.95 2.90 2.88
C GLY A 54 -17.67 2.59 2.09
N GLY A 55 -16.61 3.39 2.22
CA GLY A 55 -15.33 3.19 1.53
C GLY A 55 -15.25 3.90 0.19
N GLY A 56 -14.64 3.26 -0.81
CA GLY A 56 -14.56 3.76 -2.19
C GLY A 56 -13.54 4.88 -2.39
N THR A 57 -12.49 4.95 -1.58
CA THR A 57 -11.48 6.02 -1.65
C THR A 57 -10.73 6.03 -2.98
N VAL A 58 -10.47 7.23 -3.52
CA VAL A 58 -9.67 7.45 -4.74
C VAL A 58 -8.26 7.85 -4.31
N TRP A 59 -7.40 6.87 -4.03
CA TRP A 59 -6.13 7.11 -3.34
C TRP A 59 -4.87 6.99 -4.22
N ASP A 60 -5.00 6.65 -5.51
CA ASP A 60 -3.86 6.44 -6.41
C ASP A 60 -4.21 6.73 -7.89
N GLY A 61 -4.60 5.71 -8.66
CA GLY A 61 -4.73 5.75 -10.10
C GLY A 61 -5.76 6.75 -10.63
N MET A 62 -5.26 7.73 -11.38
CA MET A 62 -6.05 8.66 -12.18
C MET A 62 -5.35 8.85 -13.54
N ALA A 63 -6.10 9.04 -14.62
CA ALA A 63 -5.57 9.33 -15.95
C ALA A 63 -6.46 10.38 -16.64
N TYR A 64 -5.88 11.21 -17.51
CA TYR A 64 -6.62 12.22 -18.27
C TYR A 64 -6.41 12.01 -19.77
N ASP A 65 -7.52 11.98 -20.51
CA ASP A 65 -7.53 11.98 -21.97
C ASP A 65 -7.99 13.34 -22.49
N ALA A 66 -7.06 14.06 -23.13
CA ALA A 66 -7.32 15.39 -23.68
C ALA A 66 -8.20 15.35 -24.94
N ASP A 67 -8.15 14.27 -25.72
CA ASP A 67 -8.93 14.16 -26.95
C ASP A 67 -10.42 13.92 -26.64
N LEU A 68 -10.69 13.19 -25.56
CA LEU A 68 -12.05 12.93 -25.05
C LEU A 68 -12.50 13.90 -23.96
N ASP A 69 -11.63 14.84 -23.56
CA ASP A 69 -11.77 15.71 -22.39
C ASP A 69 -12.35 14.97 -21.17
N THR A 70 -11.69 13.88 -20.77
CA THR A 70 -12.21 12.94 -19.76
C THR A 70 -11.13 12.58 -18.76
N ILE A 71 -11.45 12.70 -17.46
CA ILE A 71 -10.62 12.15 -16.39
C ILE A 71 -11.17 10.80 -15.95
N TYR A 72 -10.31 9.80 -15.88
CA TYR A 72 -10.61 8.47 -15.38
C TYR A 72 -10.05 8.34 -13.96
N VAL A 73 -10.87 7.83 -13.05
CA VAL A 73 -10.50 7.64 -11.66
C VAL A 73 -10.77 6.20 -11.25
N GLY A 74 -9.80 5.60 -10.55
CA GLY A 74 -9.96 4.30 -9.91
C GLY A 74 -10.52 4.44 -8.51
N THR A 75 -11.55 3.66 -8.15
CA THR A 75 -12.16 3.71 -6.81
C THR A 75 -11.77 2.52 -5.95
N GLY A 76 -11.68 2.77 -4.64
CA GLY A 76 -11.21 1.80 -3.67
C GLY A 76 -12.23 0.74 -3.26
N ASN A 77 -11.83 -0.06 -2.28
CA ASN A 77 -12.65 -1.05 -1.61
C ASN A 77 -13.65 -0.41 -0.63
N GLY A 78 -14.61 -1.19 -0.19
CA GLY A 78 -15.62 -0.83 0.78
C GLY A 78 -15.11 -0.81 2.22
N ASN A 79 -15.84 -0.08 3.07
CA ASN A 79 -15.56 -0.01 4.50
C ASN A 79 -16.87 -0.24 5.30
N PRO A 80 -16.97 -1.33 6.09
CA PRO A 80 -15.98 -2.40 6.24
C PRO A 80 -15.82 -3.24 4.96
N TRP A 81 -14.78 -4.06 4.87
CA TRP A 81 -14.54 -4.94 3.72
C TRP A 81 -15.67 -5.95 3.59
N ASN A 82 -16.06 -6.58 4.69
CA ASN A 82 -17.12 -7.59 4.69
C ASN A 82 -18.48 -7.03 4.24
N GLN A 83 -18.96 -7.49 3.08
CA GLN A 83 -20.20 -7.00 2.48
C GLN A 83 -21.43 -7.29 3.36
N ALA A 84 -21.50 -8.42 4.04
CA ALA A 84 -22.66 -8.76 4.87
C ALA A 84 -22.85 -7.80 6.05
N ILE A 85 -21.77 -7.14 6.50
CA ILE A 85 -21.80 -6.09 7.52
C ILE A 85 -22.07 -4.73 6.88
N ARG A 86 -21.34 -4.41 5.80
CA ARG A 86 -21.40 -3.12 5.11
C ARG A 86 -22.77 -2.88 4.47
N SER A 87 -23.31 -3.89 3.79
CA SER A 87 -24.53 -3.85 3.00
C SER A 87 -25.34 -5.14 3.21
N PRO A 88 -26.01 -5.30 4.37
CA PRO A 88 -26.80 -6.49 4.66
C PRO A 88 -27.89 -6.71 3.61
N GLY A 89 -27.85 -7.85 2.91
CA GLY A 89 -28.71 -8.12 1.74
C GLY A 89 -28.01 -7.99 0.39
N GLY A 90 -26.70 -7.71 0.38
CA GLY A 90 -25.85 -7.73 -0.81
C GLY A 90 -25.96 -6.46 -1.63
N GLY A 91 -25.97 -6.63 -2.96
CA GLY A 91 -25.97 -5.56 -3.95
C GLY A 91 -24.58 -5.28 -4.54
N ASP A 92 -24.52 -4.52 -5.62
CA ASP A 92 -23.25 -4.22 -6.29
C ASP A 92 -22.39 -3.19 -5.53
N ASN A 93 -23.01 -2.41 -4.64
CA ASN A 93 -22.36 -1.37 -3.85
C ASN A 93 -21.58 -0.35 -4.70
N LEU A 94 -22.26 0.23 -5.70
CA LEU A 94 -21.64 1.24 -6.58
C LEU A 94 -21.22 2.51 -5.80
N TYR A 95 -20.09 3.14 -6.13
CA TYR A 95 -19.11 2.80 -7.17
C TYR A 95 -17.84 2.19 -6.57
N LEU A 96 -17.93 1.23 -5.63
CA LEU A 96 -16.75 0.52 -5.12
C LEU A 96 -16.04 -0.28 -6.22
N SER A 97 -14.71 -0.34 -6.17
CA SER A 97 -13.89 -1.17 -7.07
C SER A 97 -14.18 -0.94 -8.56
N SER A 98 -14.27 0.32 -8.96
CA SER A 98 -14.68 0.76 -10.30
C SER A 98 -13.64 1.64 -10.97
N ILE A 99 -13.65 1.62 -12.29
CA ILE A 99 -13.09 2.66 -13.15
C ILE A 99 -14.23 3.61 -13.50
N VAL A 100 -14.08 4.89 -13.20
CA VAL A 100 -15.12 5.90 -13.42
C VAL A 100 -14.58 7.01 -14.31
N ALA A 101 -15.31 7.37 -15.35
CA ALA A 101 -15.03 8.50 -16.22
C ALA A 101 -15.85 9.72 -15.81
N LEU A 102 -15.18 10.85 -15.61
CA LEU A 102 -15.77 12.12 -15.23
C LEU A 102 -15.38 13.20 -16.24
N ASP A 103 -16.21 14.22 -16.36
CA ASP A 103 -15.85 15.50 -16.95
C ASP A 103 -14.85 16.23 -16.02
N PRO A 104 -13.66 16.61 -16.51
CA PRO A 104 -12.62 17.21 -15.67
C PRO A 104 -12.96 18.64 -15.21
N ASN A 105 -13.82 19.35 -15.94
CA ASN A 105 -14.16 20.74 -15.67
C ASN A 105 -15.27 20.86 -14.61
N THR A 106 -16.17 19.88 -14.56
CA THR A 106 -17.40 19.93 -13.75
C THR A 106 -17.52 18.80 -12.74
N GLY A 107 -16.74 17.72 -12.89
CA GLY A 107 -16.90 16.49 -12.12
C GLY A 107 -18.13 15.67 -12.51
N ALA A 108 -18.81 16.02 -13.59
CA ALA A 108 -20.00 15.31 -14.05
C ALA A 108 -19.68 13.88 -14.48
N TYR A 109 -20.48 12.92 -14.01
CA TYR A 109 -20.35 11.51 -14.37
C TYR A 109 -20.58 11.28 -15.87
N LYS A 110 -19.70 10.49 -16.51
CA LYS A 110 -19.84 10.04 -17.91
C LYS A 110 -20.21 8.56 -17.98
N TRP A 111 -19.35 7.69 -17.46
CA TRP A 111 -19.56 6.24 -17.44
C TRP A 111 -18.77 5.58 -16.30
N HIS A 112 -19.07 4.33 -15.98
CA HIS A 112 -18.22 3.51 -15.11
C HIS A 112 -18.18 2.05 -15.59
N TYR A 113 -17.14 1.34 -15.16
CA TYR A 113 -17.06 -0.11 -15.20
C TYR A 113 -16.64 -0.63 -13.83
N GLN A 114 -17.44 -1.50 -13.23
CA GLN A 114 -17.17 -2.05 -11.91
C GLN A 114 -16.38 -3.37 -12.02
N THR A 115 -15.12 -3.37 -11.59
CA THR A 115 -14.22 -4.52 -11.72
C THR A 115 -14.57 -5.65 -10.75
N THR A 116 -15.10 -5.30 -9.57
CA THR A 116 -15.43 -6.26 -8.51
C THR A 116 -16.77 -5.89 -7.84
N PRO A 117 -17.92 -6.29 -8.41
CA PRO A 117 -19.23 -6.01 -7.82
C PRO A 117 -19.39 -6.58 -6.40
N GLY A 118 -19.88 -5.75 -5.48
CA GLY A 118 -20.09 -6.16 -4.09
C GLY A 118 -18.82 -6.62 -3.38
N GLU A 119 -17.65 -6.05 -3.69
CA GLU A 119 -16.35 -6.54 -3.21
C GLU A 119 -16.31 -6.78 -1.68
N THR A 120 -15.63 -7.85 -1.24
CA THR A 120 -15.53 -8.22 0.18
C THR A 120 -14.10 -8.56 0.64
N TRP A 121 -13.11 -8.26 -0.21
CA TRP A 121 -11.75 -8.81 -0.14
C TRP A 121 -10.65 -7.73 -0.13
N ASP A 122 -11.01 -6.45 0.05
CA ASP A 122 -10.08 -5.32 -0.11
C ASP A 122 -9.60 -5.13 -1.55
N TYR A 123 -10.43 -5.50 -2.53
CA TYR A 123 -10.11 -5.35 -3.95
C TYR A 123 -10.44 -3.94 -4.42
N THR A 124 -9.41 -3.10 -4.45
CA THR A 124 -9.46 -1.77 -5.05
C THR A 124 -9.37 -1.86 -6.58
N ALA A 125 -9.88 -0.83 -7.26
CA ALA A 125 -9.58 -0.53 -8.66
C ALA A 125 -8.81 0.80 -8.79
N THR A 126 -8.06 1.16 -7.74
CA THR A 126 -7.22 2.38 -7.66
C THR A 126 -5.84 2.16 -8.26
N GLN A 127 -5.54 0.98 -8.81
CA GLN A 127 -4.25 0.73 -9.43
C GLN A 127 -4.05 1.67 -10.64
N PRO A 128 -2.79 1.97 -11.02
CA PRO A 128 -2.48 2.89 -12.11
C PRO A 128 -3.29 2.60 -13.39
N LEU A 129 -3.90 3.65 -13.94
CA LEU A 129 -4.66 3.61 -15.19
C LEU A 129 -3.76 4.01 -16.36
N MET A 130 -3.82 3.28 -17.46
CA MET A 130 -3.09 3.63 -18.69
C MET A 130 -4.02 3.88 -19.84
N LEU A 131 -3.76 4.97 -20.58
CA LEU A 131 -4.42 5.30 -21.84
C LEU A 131 -3.50 4.91 -22.99
N ALA A 132 -4.04 4.27 -24.01
CA ALA A 132 -3.30 3.91 -25.21
C ALA A 132 -4.22 3.82 -26.42
N ASP A 133 -3.63 3.93 -27.61
CA ASP A 133 -4.25 3.50 -28.85
C ASP A 133 -3.76 2.09 -29.17
N LEU A 134 -4.67 1.12 -29.17
CA LEU A 134 -4.36 -0.27 -29.50
C LEU A 134 -4.85 -0.61 -30.91
N ASP A 135 -4.02 -1.35 -31.63
CA ASP A 135 -4.34 -1.87 -32.96
C ASP A 135 -5.13 -3.18 -32.85
N TYR A 136 -6.44 -3.11 -33.12
CA TYR A 136 -7.30 -4.28 -33.28
C TYR A 136 -7.51 -4.61 -34.77
N PRO A 137 -7.88 -5.86 -35.12
CA PRO A 137 -8.18 -6.23 -36.51
C PRO A 137 -9.23 -5.34 -37.19
N GLU A 138 -10.20 -4.84 -36.43
CA GLU A 138 -11.26 -3.95 -36.90
C GLU A 138 -10.89 -2.45 -36.90
N GLY A 139 -9.66 -2.11 -36.49
CA GLY A 139 -9.13 -0.76 -36.47
C GLY A 139 -8.59 -0.32 -35.11
N LYS A 140 -7.96 0.86 -35.07
CA LYS A 140 -7.44 1.45 -33.84
C LYS A 140 -8.55 1.76 -32.83
N ARG A 141 -8.29 1.47 -31.56
CA ARG A 141 -9.17 1.78 -30.43
C ARG A 141 -8.40 2.56 -29.37
N ARG A 142 -8.94 3.70 -28.96
CA ARG A 142 -8.49 4.41 -27.76
C ARG A 142 -9.05 3.69 -26.54
N VAL A 143 -8.18 3.24 -25.64
CA VAL A 143 -8.57 2.38 -24.51
C VAL A 143 -8.10 2.91 -23.17
N VAL A 144 -8.79 2.50 -22.12
CA VAL A 144 -8.32 2.56 -20.73
C VAL A 144 -7.96 1.13 -20.29
N MET A 145 -6.73 0.94 -19.83
CA MET A 145 -6.24 -0.35 -19.34
C MET A 145 -5.96 -0.31 -17.84
N GLN A 146 -6.29 -1.40 -17.14
CA GLN A 146 -5.96 -1.53 -15.72
C GLN A 146 -5.72 -2.99 -15.33
N ALA A 147 -4.73 -3.20 -14.45
CA ALA A 147 -4.52 -4.44 -13.72
C ALA A 147 -4.84 -4.21 -12.22
N PRO A 148 -6.11 -4.21 -11.77
CA PRO A 148 -6.45 -4.01 -10.36
C PRO A 148 -5.97 -5.17 -9.46
N LYS A 149 -6.16 -4.99 -8.15
CA LYS A 149 -5.84 -6.02 -7.14
C LYS A 149 -6.44 -7.38 -7.44
N ASN A 150 -7.62 -7.44 -8.07
CA ASN A 150 -8.42 -8.65 -8.22
C ASN A 150 -7.81 -9.73 -9.13
N GLY A 151 -6.78 -9.42 -9.93
CA GLY A 151 -6.05 -10.37 -10.77
C GLY A 151 -6.50 -10.50 -12.23
N PHE A 152 -7.48 -9.71 -12.67
CA PHE A 152 -7.85 -9.58 -14.08
C PHE A 152 -7.20 -8.33 -14.70
N PHE A 153 -6.85 -8.40 -15.99
CA PHE A 153 -6.38 -7.29 -16.79
C PHE A 153 -7.53 -6.82 -17.67
N TYR A 154 -7.98 -5.59 -17.45
CA TYR A 154 -9.12 -5.01 -18.13
C TYR A 154 -8.65 -4.08 -19.25
N VAL A 155 -9.30 -4.20 -20.41
CA VAL A 155 -9.22 -3.22 -21.49
C VAL A 155 -10.63 -2.73 -21.78
N LEU A 156 -10.85 -1.43 -21.61
CA LEU A 156 -12.13 -0.75 -21.84
C LEU A 156 -11.98 0.24 -22.99
N ASP A 157 -13.03 0.42 -23.80
CA ASP A 157 -13.10 1.55 -24.72
C ASP A 157 -13.14 2.86 -23.90
N ALA A 158 -12.22 3.77 -24.20
CA ALA A 158 -12.05 5.00 -23.42
C ALA A 158 -13.25 5.96 -23.54
N LYS A 159 -14.02 5.86 -24.62
CA LYS A 159 -15.12 6.77 -24.91
C LYS A 159 -16.37 6.44 -24.09
N ASP A 160 -16.71 5.16 -23.98
CA ASP A 160 -17.99 4.71 -23.43
C ASP A 160 -17.89 3.67 -22.30
N GLY A 161 -16.67 3.24 -21.96
CA GLY A 161 -16.43 2.27 -20.89
C GLY A 161 -16.78 0.83 -21.26
N LYS A 162 -17.08 0.55 -22.53
CA LYS A 162 -17.39 -0.81 -22.98
C LYS A 162 -16.21 -1.74 -22.74
N LEU A 163 -16.49 -2.89 -22.11
CA LEU A 163 -15.50 -3.94 -21.90
C LEU A 163 -15.08 -4.56 -23.24
N LEU A 164 -13.78 -4.50 -23.55
CA LEU A 164 -13.18 -5.13 -24.74
C LEU A 164 -12.57 -6.49 -24.39
N SER A 165 -11.89 -6.59 -23.24
CA SER A 165 -11.36 -7.86 -22.71
C SER A 165 -11.11 -7.80 -21.21
N ALA A 166 -11.25 -8.94 -20.52
CA ALA A 166 -10.89 -9.11 -19.11
C ALA A 166 -10.35 -10.53 -18.84
N GLU A 167 -9.02 -10.67 -18.86
CA GLU A 167 -8.35 -11.96 -18.70
C GLU A 167 -7.46 -12.00 -17.46
N LYS A 168 -7.24 -13.19 -16.92
CA LYS A 168 -6.38 -13.36 -15.74
C LYS A 168 -4.93 -13.08 -16.11
N PHE A 169 -4.33 -12.03 -15.54
CA PHE A 169 -2.88 -11.81 -15.67
C PHE A 169 -2.09 -12.59 -14.61
N ALA A 170 -2.76 -13.09 -13.57
CA ALA A 170 -2.16 -13.88 -12.51
C ALA A 170 -3.13 -14.95 -11.97
N PRO A 171 -2.63 -16.05 -11.38
CA PRO A 171 -3.49 -17.10 -10.83
C PRO A 171 -4.33 -16.59 -9.66
N LEU A 172 -5.66 -16.72 -9.75
CA LEU A 172 -6.63 -16.29 -8.73
C LEU A 172 -7.67 -17.38 -8.44
N THR A 173 -8.34 -17.31 -7.29
CA THR A 173 -9.31 -18.31 -6.79
C THR A 173 -10.69 -17.75 -6.45
N TRP A 174 -10.89 -16.43 -6.49
CA TRP A 174 -12.19 -15.82 -6.15
C TRP A 174 -13.21 -15.87 -7.30
N ALA A 175 -12.75 -15.94 -8.55
CA ALA A 175 -13.59 -16.00 -9.75
C ALA A 175 -12.99 -16.92 -10.82
N THR A 176 -13.85 -17.47 -11.66
CA THR A 176 -13.43 -18.37 -12.75
C THR A 176 -13.02 -17.61 -14.01
N HIS A 177 -13.75 -16.56 -14.37
CA HIS A 177 -13.51 -15.67 -15.51
C HIS A 177 -14.38 -14.40 -15.37
N VAL A 178 -14.26 -13.45 -16.29
CA VAL A 178 -15.27 -12.40 -16.50
C VAL A 178 -16.16 -12.83 -17.67
N ASP A 179 -17.46 -12.93 -17.42
CA ASP A 179 -18.44 -13.22 -18.47
C ASP A 179 -18.54 -11.99 -19.39
N MET A 180 -18.15 -12.14 -20.65
CA MET A 180 -18.09 -11.04 -21.62
C MET A 180 -19.47 -10.55 -22.10
N ALA A 181 -20.53 -11.34 -21.91
CA ALA A 181 -21.88 -10.92 -22.29
C ALA A 181 -22.48 -9.96 -21.25
N THR A 182 -22.19 -10.21 -19.98
CA THR A 182 -22.64 -9.38 -18.85
C THR A 182 -21.61 -8.35 -18.41
N GLY A 183 -20.34 -8.57 -18.74
CA GLY A 183 -19.19 -7.80 -18.25
C GLY A 183 -18.82 -8.10 -16.79
N ARG A 184 -19.37 -9.16 -16.18
CA ARG A 184 -19.29 -9.42 -14.74
C ARG A 184 -18.40 -10.62 -14.40
N PRO A 185 -17.62 -10.57 -13.31
CA PRO A 185 -16.91 -11.75 -12.80
C PRO A 185 -17.86 -12.89 -12.44
N VAL A 186 -17.53 -14.10 -12.85
CA VAL A 186 -18.21 -15.33 -12.43
C VAL A 186 -17.50 -15.87 -11.19
N GLU A 187 -18.02 -15.46 -10.03
CA GLU A 187 -17.45 -15.78 -8.73
C GLU A 187 -17.48 -17.27 -8.41
N VAL A 188 -16.46 -17.72 -7.67
CA VAL A 188 -16.44 -19.02 -7.01
C VAL A 188 -17.23 -18.86 -5.70
N PRO A 189 -18.35 -19.57 -5.48
CA PRO A 189 -19.23 -19.35 -4.32
C PRO A 189 -18.50 -19.43 -2.97
N GLU A 190 -17.50 -20.29 -2.86
CA GLU A 190 -16.68 -20.48 -1.66
C GLU A 190 -15.83 -19.25 -1.29
N ALA A 191 -15.60 -18.32 -2.22
CA ALA A 191 -14.86 -17.08 -1.95
C ALA A 191 -15.65 -16.08 -1.11
N ARG A 192 -16.99 -16.20 -1.08
CA ARG A 192 -17.90 -15.39 -0.23
C ARG A 192 -17.96 -15.98 1.17
N TYR A 193 -16.90 -15.80 1.94
CA TYR A 193 -16.75 -16.32 3.31
C TYR A 193 -17.84 -15.82 4.26
N GLU A 194 -18.37 -14.62 4.00
CA GLU A 194 -19.46 -14.00 4.74
C GLU A 194 -20.83 -14.62 4.43
N VAL A 195 -20.98 -15.26 3.27
CA VAL A 195 -22.22 -15.96 2.87
C VAL A 195 -22.16 -17.42 3.28
N THR A 196 -21.02 -18.07 3.06
CA THR A 196 -20.84 -19.49 3.40
C THR A 196 -20.66 -19.74 4.90
N GLY A 197 -20.24 -18.71 5.66
CA GLY A 197 -19.93 -18.80 7.08
C GLY A 197 -18.68 -19.63 7.39
N LYS A 198 -17.88 -19.99 6.37
CA LYS A 198 -16.68 -20.81 6.51
C LYS A 198 -15.43 -19.99 6.23
N PRO A 199 -14.36 -20.12 7.05
CA PRO A 199 -13.07 -19.57 6.71
C PRO A 199 -12.56 -20.15 5.37
N VAL A 200 -11.86 -19.34 4.58
CA VAL A 200 -11.33 -19.73 3.27
C VAL A 200 -10.03 -18.99 2.97
N ILE A 201 -9.11 -19.61 2.25
CA ILE A 201 -7.91 -18.95 1.72
C ILE A 201 -8.24 -18.43 0.32
N ILE A 202 -8.07 -17.13 0.11
CA ILE A 202 -8.37 -16.46 -1.16
C ILE A 202 -7.09 -15.90 -1.74
N LYS A 203 -6.97 -16.06 -3.06
CA LYS A 203 -5.92 -15.52 -3.89
C LYS A 203 -6.57 -14.69 -5.01
N PRO A 204 -6.24 -13.41 -5.19
CA PRO A 204 -5.39 -12.59 -4.32
C PRO A 204 -5.93 -12.38 -2.89
N GLY A 205 -5.02 -12.17 -1.94
CA GLY A 205 -5.36 -11.54 -0.66
C GLY A 205 -5.49 -10.01 -0.81
N ALA A 206 -5.62 -9.30 0.31
CA ALA A 206 -5.77 -7.84 0.35
C ALA A 206 -4.62 -7.04 -0.30
N LEU A 207 -3.42 -7.65 -0.39
CA LEU A 207 -2.29 -7.06 -1.12
C LEU A 207 -2.50 -7.00 -2.64
N GLY A 208 -3.46 -7.77 -3.18
CA GLY A 208 -3.76 -7.83 -4.61
C GLY A 208 -2.71 -8.57 -5.44
N MET A 209 -3.03 -8.86 -6.70
CA MET A 209 -2.07 -9.34 -7.70
C MET A 209 -1.17 -8.25 -8.25
N HIS A 210 -1.68 -7.02 -8.27
CA HIS A 210 -0.98 -5.80 -8.59
C HIS A 210 -1.53 -4.71 -7.67
N ASN A 211 -0.64 -3.84 -7.18
CA ASN A 211 -0.98 -2.79 -6.21
C ASN A 211 -0.54 -1.43 -6.79
N TRP A 212 -0.20 -0.45 -5.96
CA TRP A 212 0.14 0.92 -6.39
C TRP A 212 1.45 1.06 -7.21
N HIS A 213 2.26 0.00 -7.29
CA HIS A 213 3.54 0.04 -8.02
C HIS A 213 3.29 0.26 -9.52
N PRO A 214 3.78 1.35 -10.15
CA PRO A 214 3.42 1.64 -11.53
C PRO A 214 3.81 0.55 -12.53
N MET A 215 2.84 0.13 -13.34
CA MET A 215 3.06 -0.60 -14.59
C MET A 215 3.48 0.35 -15.72
N ALA A 216 4.05 -0.18 -16.80
CA ALA A 216 4.46 0.60 -17.96
C ALA A 216 3.95 -0.01 -19.28
N TYR A 217 3.64 0.83 -20.25
CA TYR A 217 3.30 0.42 -21.62
C TYR A 217 4.36 0.89 -22.60
N SER A 218 4.71 0.05 -23.58
CA SER A 218 5.62 0.40 -24.67
C SER A 218 4.89 0.32 -26.01
N PRO A 219 4.63 1.44 -26.68
CA PRO A 219 4.02 1.46 -28.02
C PRO A 219 4.85 0.68 -29.06
N GLU A 220 6.18 0.65 -28.91
CA GLU A 220 7.10 -0.05 -29.83
C GLU A 220 6.94 -1.57 -29.80
N THR A 221 6.63 -2.13 -28.62
CA THR A 221 6.45 -3.58 -28.45
C THR A 221 4.98 -3.98 -28.37
N GLY A 222 4.09 -3.03 -28.13
CA GLY A 222 2.68 -3.27 -27.84
C GLY A 222 2.44 -3.95 -26.49
N LEU A 223 3.45 -4.03 -25.61
CA LEU A 223 3.36 -4.78 -24.35
C LEU A 223 3.17 -3.88 -23.14
N VAL A 224 2.45 -4.41 -22.16
CA VAL A 224 2.31 -3.86 -20.81
C VAL A 224 3.17 -4.65 -19.85
N TYR A 225 4.02 -3.98 -19.07
CA TYR A 225 4.87 -4.57 -18.06
C TYR A 225 4.26 -4.36 -16.67
N ILE A 226 3.84 -5.43 -16.04
CA ILE A 226 3.06 -5.41 -14.79
C ILE A 226 3.93 -5.96 -13.65
N PRO A 227 4.10 -5.21 -12.54
CA PRO A 227 4.72 -5.75 -11.34
C PRO A 227 3.73 -6.61 -10.57
N VAL A 228 3.81 -7.92 -10.79
CA VAL A 228 2.90 -8.91 -10.20
C VAL A 228 3.42 -9.38 -8.85
N GLN A 229 2.51 -9.50 -7.88
CA GLN A 229 2.73 -10.17 -6.61
C GLN A 229 1.62 -11.18 -6.33
N ILE A 230 1.99 -12.43 -6.16
CA ILE A 230 1.09 -13.49 -5.74
C ILE A 230 1.06 -13.50 -4.22
N ALA A 231 -0.03 -13.00 -3.65
CA ALA A 231 -0.33 -13.09 -2.22
C ALA A 231 -1.68 -13.78 -2.02
N ALA A 232 -1.78 -14.60 -0.97
CA ALA A 232 -3.03 -15.20 -0.53
C ALA A 232 -3.26 -14.90 0.95
N ALA A 233 -4.52 -14.74 1.34
CA ALA A 233 -4.89 -14.46 2.72
C ALA A 233 -6.10 -15.31 3.12
N SER A 234 -6.16 -15.69 4.40
CA SER A 234 -7.37 -16.29 4.96
C SER A 234 -8.39 -15.23 5.32
N TYR A 235 -9.64 -15.46 4.94
CA TYR A 235 -10.78 -14.64 5.29
C TYR A 235 -11.77 -15.48 6.11
N ALA A 236 -12.28 -14.91 7.19
CA ALA A 236 -13.39 -15.46 7.95
C ALA A 236 -14.33 -14.34 8.40
N ALA A 237 -15.61 -14.66 8.51
CA ALA A 237 -16.59 -13.72 9.06
C ALA A 237 -16.44 -13.68 10.59
N PRO A 238 -16.39 -12.49 11.20
CA PRO A 238 -16.34 -12.38 12.65
C PRO A 238 -17.67 -12.84 13.26
N LYS A 239 -17.63 -13.44 14.45
CA LYS A 239 -18.84 -13.80 15.20
C LYS A 239 -19.65 -12.56 15.60
N GLU A 240 -18.95 -11.49 15.96
CA GLU A 240 -19.52 -10.17 16.27
C GLU A 240 -18.66 -9.10 15.62
N PHE A 241 -19.30 -8.09 15.01
CA PHE A 241 -18.63 -6.90 14.54
C PHE A 241 -18.86 -5.74 15.50
N LYS A 242 -17.76 -5.16 16.00
CA LYS A 242 -17.78 -3.95 16.82
C LYS A 242 -17.08 -2.84 16.06
N LEU A 243 -17.80 -1.77 15.80
CA LEU A 243 -17.27 -0.60 15.12
C LEU A 243 -16.20 0.07 15.98
N ASN A 244 -14.98 0.16 15.45
CA ASN A 244 -13.88 0.88 16.07
C ASN A 244 -13.76 2.28 15.44
N LEU A 245 -14.06 3.32 16.20
CA LEU A 245 -13.98 4.70 15.71
C LEU A 245 -12.55 5.19 15.52
N GLU A 246 -11.62 4.62 16.27
CA GLU A 246 -10.21 5.05 16.36
C GLU A 246 -9.27 4.16 15.55
N GLY A 247 -9.77 3.05 14.99
CA GLY A 247 -8.96 2.04 14.31
C GLY A 247 -9.59 1.49 13.02
N THR A 248 -8.98 0.45 12.48
CA THR A 248 -9.41 -0.20 11.22
C THR A 248 -10.70 -1.01 11.43
N ASN A 249 -11.61 -0.94 10.46
CA ASN A 249 -12.87 -1.66 10.46
C ASN A 249 -12.93 -2.60 9.25
N THR A 250 -12.16 -3.70 9.24
CA THR A 250 -12.19 -4.63 8.10
C THR A 250 -13.50 -5.43 8.06
N GLY A 251 -14.07 -5.75 9.22
CA GLY A 251 -15.21 -6.69 9.28
C GLY A 251 -14.80 -8.13 8.94
N THR A 252 -13.50 -8.43 8.94
CA THR A 252 -12.92 -9.75 8.65
C THR A 252 -12.14 -10.22 9.87
N ASP A 253 -12.38 -11.46 10.29
CA ASP A 253 -11.59 -12.14 11.31
C ASP A 253 -10.44 -12.91 10.66
N PHE A 254 -9.24 -12.30 10.64
CA PHE A 254 -8.04 -12.97 10.12
C PHE A 254 -7.57 -14.13 11.01
N SER A 255 -7.88 -14.08 12.31
CA SER A 255 -7.49 -15.14 13.25
C SER A 255 -8.33 -16.41 13.07
N GLY A 256 -9.60 -16.26 12.72
CA GLY A 256 -10.52 -17.35 12.40
C GLY A 256 -10.07 -18.22 11.21
N GLY A 257 -9.19 -17.68 10.35
CA GLY A 257 -8.57 -18.39 9.24
C GLY A 257 -7.14 -18.88 9.48
N ALA A 258 -6.54 -18.59 10.63
CA ALA A 258 -5.12 -18.87 10.90
C ALA A 258 -4.78 -20.38 10.79
N ALA A 259 -5.68 -21.25 11.25
CA ALA A 259 -5.49 -22.70 11.16
C ALA A 259 -5.44 -23.19 9.70
N LEU A 260 -6.17 -22.56 8.77
CA LEU A 260 -6.08 -22.89 7.35
C LEU A 260 -4.71 -22.54 6.79
N CYS A 261 -4.20 -21.35 7.12
CA CYS A 261 -2.87 -20.92 6.66
C CYS A 261 -1.72 -21.72 7.29
N ALA A 262 -1.91 -22.27 8.48
CA ALA A 262 -0.93 -23.13 9.15
C ALA A 262 -0.96 -24.59 8.68
N ALA A 263 -1.97 -25.00 7.89
CA ALA A 263 -2.09 -26.37 7.43
C ALA A 263 -0.94 -26.75 6.48
N PRO A 264 -0.40 -27.98 6.55
CA PRO A 264 0.65 -28.43 5.62
C PRO A 264 0.23 -28.26 4.15
N GLY A 265 1.08 -27.59 3.36
CA GLY A 265 0.83 -27.34 1.93
C GLY A 265 -0.09 -26.15 1.64
N ALA A 266 -0.61 -25.45 2.65
CA ALA A 266 -1.42 -24.26 2.46
C ALA A 266 -0.66 -23.17 1.71
N GLN A 267 -1.31 -22.58 0.70
CA GLN A 267 -0.78 -21.46 -0.07
C GLN A 267 -1.30 -20.15 0.54
N CYS A 268 -0.64 -19.67 1.60
CA CYS A 268 -1.04 -18.46 2.32
C CYS A 268 0.17 -17.54 2.57
N GLY A 269 -0.08 -16.23 2.62
CA GLY A 269 0.93 -15.20 2.75
C GLY A 269 1.50 -14.76 1.39
N ASN A 270 2.74 -14.27 1.44
CA ASN A 270 3.50 -13.81 0.29
C ASN A 270 4.13 -15.02 -0.41
N LEU A 271 3.70 -15.31 -1.65
CA LEU A 271 4.07 -16.54 -2.35
C LEU A 271 5.13 -16.30 -3.43
N GLU A 272 4.86 -15.38 -4.36
CA GLU A 272 5.73 -15.13 -5.51
C GLU A 272 5.59 -13.68 -5.99
N THR A 273 6.58 -13.16 -6.71
CA THR A 273 6.49 -11.90 -7.44
C THR A 273 7.36 -11.95 -8.68
N TYR A 274 6.93 -11.25 -9.72
CA TYR A 274 7.60 -11.18 -11.01
C TYR A 274 7.16 -9.94 -11.78
N ILE A 275 7.98 -9.53 -12.75
CA ILE A 275 7.55 -8.60 -13.80
C ILE A 275 6.93 -9.45 -14.92
N LEU A 276 5.68 -9.15 -15.28
CA LEU A 276 4.97 -9.81 -16.36
C LEU A 276 4.92 -8.90 -17.59
N ALA A 277 5.33 -9.39 -18.75
CA ALA A 277 5.00 -8.75 -20.02
C ALA A 277 3.71 -9.33 -20.58
N TRP A 278 2.70 -8.48 -20.69
CA TRP A 278 1.34 -8.79 -21.10
C TRP A 278 1.03 -8.15 -22.45
N ASP A 279 0.47 -8.93 -23.37
CA ASP A 279 -0.10 -8.44 -24.62
C ASP A 279 -1.57 -8.05 -24.37
N PRO A 280 -1.93 -6.75 -24.37
CA PRO A 280 -3.28 -6.30 -24.03
C PRO A 280 -4.30 -6.60 -25.14
N VAL A 281 -3.87 -6.81 -26.38
CA VAL A 281 -4.77 -7.13 -27.52
C VAL A 281 -5.04 -8.62 -27.57
N LYS A 282 -4.00 -9.46 -27.39
CA LYS A 282 -4.14 -10.92 -27.35
C LYS A 282 -4.54 -11.46 -25.97
N ALA A 283 -4.59 -10.58 -24.97
CA ALA A 283 -4.93 -10.86 -23.59
C ALA A 283 -4.16 -12.07 -23.02
N LYS A 284 -2.83 -12.07 -23.19
CA LYS A 284 -1.97 -13.17 -22.75
C LYS A 284 -0.58 -12.71 -22.33
N GLU A 285 0.05 -13.55 -21.52
CA GLU A 285 1.46 -13.44 -21.19
C GLU A 285 2.35 -13.67 -22.42
N VAL A 286 3.40 -12.86 -22.55
CA VAL A 286 4.47 -13.02 -23.52
C VAL A 286 5.72 -13.61 -22.86
N TRP A 287 6.12 -13.04 -21.73
CA TRP A 287 7.22 -13.53 -20.89
C TRP A 287 7.08 -12.98 -19.47
N ARG A 288 7.86 -13.52 -18.52
CA ARG A 288 7.96 -12.98 -17.16
C ARG A 288 9.39 -13.05 -16.61
N ILE A 289 9.74 -12.14 -15.71
CA ILE A 289 11.00 -12.11 -14.96
C ILE A 289 10.70 -12.33 -13.48
N LYS A 290 11.18 -13.44 -12.91
CA LYS A 290 10.98 -13.74 -11.48
C LYS A 290 11.86 -12.84 -10.61
N ASN A 291 11.29 -12.32 -9.54
CA ASN A 291 12.04 -11.63 -8.50
C ASN A 291 12.57 -12.65 -7.47
N ASP A 292 13.85 -12.55 -7.11
CA ASP A 292 14.49 -13.41 -6.11
C ASP A 292 13.92 -13.19 -4.70
N VAL A 293 13.57 -11.94 -4.38
CA VAL A 293 13.07 -11.50 -3.07
C VAL A 293 11.65 -10.98 -3.25
N TYR A 294 10.75 -11.37 -2.34
CA TYR A 294 9.37 -10.95 -2.43
C TYR A 294 9.19 -9.43 -2.32
N GLY A 295 8.49 -8.85 -3.30
CA GLY A 295 8.23 -7.42 -3.40
C GLY A 295 8.05 -6.95 -4.84
N SER A 296 7.02 -6.12 -5.05
CA SER A 296 6.76 -5.47 -6.33
C SER A 296 7.39 -4.09 -6.37
N THR A 297 7.74 -3.65 -7.58
CA THR A 297 8.43 -2.39 -7.82
C THR A 297 7.89 -1.73 -9.08
N GLY A 298 7.87 -0.41 -9.12
CA GLY A 298 7.45 0.31 -10.31
C GLY A 298 8.38 0.06 -11.51
N ILE A 299 7.84 0.22 -12.71
CA ILE A 299 8.52 -0.07 -13.97
C ILE A 299 8.53 1.18 -14.86
N LEU A 300 9.63 1.39 -15.58
CA LEU A 300 9.75 2.37 -16.65
C LEU A 300 10.04 1.64 -17.97
N ALA A 301 9.31 1.96 -19.04
CA ALA A 301 9.61 1.52 -20.39
C ALA A 301 10.18 2.68 -21.23
N THR A 302 11.07 2.39 -22.18
CA THR A 302 11.68 3.40 -23.06
C THR A 302 11.69 2.93 -24.52
N SER A 303 11.78 3.88 -25.46
CA SER A 303 11.89 3.58 -26.90
C SER A 303 13.20 2.87 -27.29
N GLY A 304 14.18 2.80 -26.39
CA GLY A 304 15.42 2.04 -26.59
C GLY A 304 15.26 0.51 -26.49
N ASN A 305 14.03 -0.01 -26.52
CA ASN A 305 13.69 -1.42 -26.25
C ASN A 305 14.19 -1.90 -24.87
N LEU A 306 14.06 -1.03 -23.87
CA LEU A 306 14.45 -1.30 -22.48
C LEU A 306 13.28 -1.06 -21.53
N ILE A 307 13.20 -1.93 -20.52
CA ILE A 307 12.49 -1.64 -19.27
C ILE A 307 13.48 -1.51 -18.12
N PHE A 308 13.17 -0.63 -17.17
CA PHE A 308 13.95 -0.41 -15.96
C PHE A 308 13.07 -0.66 -14.74
N SER A 309 13.62 -1.35 -13.75
CA SER A 309 12.92 -1.60 -12.49
C SER A 309 13.90 -1.91 -11.36
N GLY A 310 13.59 -1.43 -10.15
CA GLY A 310 14.28 -1.84 -8.93
C GLY A 310 13.79 -3.18 -8.42
N ASN A 311 14.38 -3.68 -7.33
CA ASN A 311 13.85 -4.85 -6.63
C ASN A 311 14.07 -4.78 -5.11
N HIS A 312 13.53 -5.75 -4.38
CA HIS A 312 13.69 -5.88 -2.93
C HIS A 312 15.01 -6.53 -2.50
N LYS A 313 15.85 -6.95 -3.44
CA LYS A 313 17.23 -7.38 -3.19
C LYS A 313 18.19 -6.19 -3.08
N GLY A 314 17.75 -5.00 -3.48
CA GLY A 314 18.59 -3.80 -3.48
C GLY A 314 19.37 -3.63 -4.78
N GLU A 315 18.78 -4.02 -5.91
CA GLU A 315 19.33 -3.85 -7.25
C GLU A 315 18.40 -2.97 -8.09
N PHE A 316 18.98 -2.19 -8.99
CA PHE A 316 18.30 -1.51 -10.09
C PHE A 316 18.72 -2.16 -11.40
N ASN A 317 17.75 -2.64 -12.17
CA ASN A 317 17.99 -3.50 -13.32
C ASN A 317 17.43 -2.88 -14.60
N ALA A 318 18.11 -3.13 -15.71
CA ALA A 318 17.60 -2.89 -17.05
C ALA A 318 17.42 -4.22 -17.78
N TYR A 319 16.28 -4.37 -18.45
CA TYR A 319 15.94 -5.58 -19.20
C TYR A 319 15.56 -5.24 -20.63
N ASN A 320 15.78 -6.17 -21.54
CA ASN A 320 15.26 -6.10 -22.90
C ASN A 320 13.72 -6.14 -22.85
N ALA A 321 13.06 -5.12 -23.39
CA ALA A 321 11.61 -4.98 -23.37
C ALA A 321 10.86 -6.05 -24.20
N THR A 322 11.52 -6.67 -25.18
CA THR A 322 10.93 -7.71 -26.02
C THR A 322 11.08 -9.11 -25.42
N THR A 323 12.19 -9.39 -24.73
CA THR A 323 12.54 -10.76 -24.31
C THR A 323 12.58 -10.97 -22.79
N GLY A 324 12.67 -9.89 -21.99
CA GLY A 324 12.88 -9.96 -20.55
C GLY A 324 14.32 -10.27 -20.13
N GLU A 325 15.27 -10.36 -21.07
CA GLU A 325 16.68 -10.60 -20.75
C GLU A 325 17.27 -9.47 -19.89
N LYS A 326 17.93 -9.79 -18.78
CA LYS A 326 18.63 -8.81 -17.95
C LYS A 326 19.91 -8.34 -18.64
N LEU A 327 19.98 -7.06 -18.99
CA LEU A 327 21.09 -6.47 -19.72
C LEU A 327 22.07 -5.72 -18.82
N TRP A 328 21.58 -5.18 -17.71
CA TRP A 328 22.38 -4.38 -16.79
C TRP A 328 21.80 -4.38 -15.38
N THR A 329 22.67 -4.21 -14.38
CA THR A 329 22.29 -4.09 -12.98
C THR A 329 23.26 -3.17 -12.23
N ALA A 330 22.74 -2.46 -11.22
CA ALA A 330 23.54 -1.69 -10.26
C ALA A 330 22.96 -1.81 -8.85
N PRO A 331 23.79 -1.74 -7.80
CA PRO A 331 23.31 -1.75 -6.42
C PRO A 331 22.54 -0.45 -6.10
N THR A 332 21.52 -0.57 -5.25
CA THR A 332 20.80 0.57 -4.66
C THR A 332 21.02 0.67 -3.15
N GLN A 333 21.59 -0.38 -2.51
CA GLN A 333 21.78 -0.53 -1.06
C GLN A 333 20.49 -0.51 -0.22
N ALA A 334 19.33 -0.53 -0.86
CA ALA A 334 18.03 -0.49 -0.19
C ALA A 334 16.95 -1.05 -1.11
N ARG A 335 15.92 -1.62 -0.51
CA ARG A 335 14.72 -2.08 -1.23
C ARG A 335 14.10 -0.91 -1.98
N VAL A 336 13.67 -1.17 -3.21
CA VAL A 336 13.01 -0.19 -4.08
C VAL A 336 11.53 -0.55 -4.18
N VAL A 337 10.65 0.45 -4.24
CA VAL A 337 9.22 0.27 -4.53
C VAL A 337 8.72 1.24 -5.60
N ALA A 338 9.31 2.45 -5.67
CA ALA A 338 8.94 3.47 -6.64
C ALA A 338 9.29 3.08 -8.09
N ALA A 339 8.58 3.66 -9.05
CA ALA A 339 8.97 3.58 -10.46
C ALA A 339 10.15 4.52 -10.76
N PRO A 340 11.05 4.14 -11.69
CA PRO A 340 12.05 5.06 -12.22
C PRO A 340 11.41 6.12 -13.13
N ALA A 341 12.08 7.25 -13.31
CA ALA A 341 11.77 8.25 -14.32
C ALA A 341 13.01 8.56 -15.16
N THR A 342 12.83 8.90 -16.44
CA THR A 342 13.93 9.33 -17.32
C THR A 342 13.67 10.72 -17.89
N TYR A 343 14.73 11.49 -18.08
CA TYR A 343 14.70 12.86 -18.58
C TYR A 343 16.02 13.21 -19.28
N THR A 344 16.12 14.40 -19.85
CA THR A 344 17.37 14.91 -20.44
C THR A 344 17.82 16.19 -19.75
N VAL A 345 19.13 16.32 -19.56
CA VAL A 345 19.80 17.55 -19.09
C VAL A 345 20.97 17.80 -20.03
N ASP A 346 21.03 19.00 -20.63
CA ASP A 346 22.08 19.39 -21.58
C ASP A 346 22.31 18.34 -22.70
N GLY A 347 21.22 17.78 -23.22
CA GLY A 347 21.23 16.77 -24.28
C GLY A 347 21.66 15.37 -23.85
N LYS A 348 21.87 15.12 -22.55
CA LYS A 348 22.23 13.80 -21.99
C LYS A 348 21.05 13.19 -21.28
N GLN A 349 20.73 11.93 -21.61
CA GLN A 349 19.69 11.17 -20.91
C GLN A 349 20.15 10.76 -19.52
N GLU A 350 19.29 10.97 -18.53
CA GLU A 350 19.46 10.52 -17.15
C GLU A 350 18.23 9.70 -16.72
N ILE A 351 18.43 8.80 -15.76
CA ILE A 351 17.37 7.98 -15.14
C ILE A 351 17.44 8.18 -13.64
N ALA A 352 16.39 8.73 -13.04
CA ALA A 352 16.26 8.90 -11.60
C ALA A 352 15.42 7.79 -10.98
N LEU A 353 15.84 7.33 -9.81
CA LEU A 353 15.15 6.33 -9.00
C LEU A 353 15.06 6.79 -7.55
N LEU A 354 13.83 6.82 -7.01
CA LEU A 354 13.59 6.98 -5.59
C LEU A 354 13.77 5.63 -4.89
N VAL A 355 14.78 5.54 -4.02
CA VAL A 355 15.17 4.32 -3.32
C VAL A 355 14.74 4.41 -1.86
N GLY A 356 14.07 3.35 -1.37
CA GLY A 356 13.63 3.21 0.01
C GLY A 356 12.30 2.47 0.12
N ALA A 357 12.23 1.49 1.03
CA ALA A 357 11.01 0.78 1.41
C ALA A 357 11.04 0.45 2.92
N ARG A 358 10.19 -0.46 3.41
CA ARG A 358 10.34 -0.96 4.79
C ARG A 358 11.48 -1.97 4.87
N GLY A 359 12.44 -1.70 5.75
CA GLY A 359 13.61 -2.53 5.99
C GLY A 359 14.69 -2.43 4.90
N LEU A 360 15.89 -2.91 5.24
CA LEU A 360 17.00 -3.11 4.32
C LEU A 360 16.97 -4.55 3.76
N PRO A 361 17.59 -4.80 2.60
CA PRO A 361 17.95 -6.17 2.21
C PRO A 361 18.88 -6.80 3.26
N ASP A 362 18.80 -8.13 3.43
CA ASP A 362 19.44 -8.85 4.54
C ASP A 362 20.97 -8.72 4.55
N ASP A 363 21.58 -8.51 3.39
CA ASP A 363 23.01 -8.34 3.16
C ASP A 363 23.49 -6.88 3.18
N GLN A 364 22.59 -5.92 3.42
CA GLN A 364 22.90 -4.50 3.35
C GLN A 364 23.04 -3.87 4.74
N ALA A 365 24.16 -3.19 4.96
CA ALA A 365 24.34 -2.35 6.11
C ALA A 365 23.70 -0.97 5.90
N ARG A 366 23.29 -0.35 7.00
CA ARG A 366 22.89 1.05 7.01
C ARG A 366 24.09 1.92 6.67
N THR A 367 23.91 2.84 5.74
CA THR A 367 24.89 3.83 5.26
C THR A 367 24.34 5.26 5.34
N ASN A 368 23.15 5.44 5.92
CA ASN A 368 22.50 6.73 6.14
C ASN A 368 22.17 6.92 7.64
N PRO A 369 22.76 7.90 8.35
CA PRO A 369 22.51 8.11 9.78
C PRO A 369 21.14 8.71 10.12
N TYR A 370 20.40 9.25 9.14
CA TYR A 370 19.13 9.96 9.35
C TYR A 370 17.89 9.11 9.07
N SER A 371 18.04 8.00 8.35
CA SER A 371 16.94 7.08 8.04
C SER A 371 17.31 5.66 8.43
N ALA A 372 16.35 4.89 8.97
CA ALA A 372 16.54 3.46 9.22
C ALA A 372 16.65 2.63 7.92
N ASN A 373 16.47 3.28 6.76
CA ASN A 373 16.78 2.75 5.45
C ASN A 373 17.89 3.59 4.77
N ASN A 374 18.48 3.09 3.70
CA ASN A 374 19.40 3.83 2.83
C ASN A 374 18.62 4.65 1.79
N SER A 375 17.69 5.50 2.27
CA SER A 375 16.79 6.30 1.43
C SER A 375 17.56 7.35 0.62
N ARG A 376 17.41 7.34 -0.72
CA ARG A 376 18.13 8.22 -1.66
C ARG A 376 17.34 8.48 -2.95
N ILE A 377 17.73 9.54 -3.66
CA ILE A 377 17.52 9.64 -5.10
C ILE A 377 18.81 9.17 -5.76
N LEU A 378 18.75 8.12 -6.58
CA LEU A 378 19.85 7.68 -7.41
C LEU A 378 19.63 8.15 -8.84
N VAL A 379 20.62 8.79 -9.44
CA VAL A 379 20.56 9.26 -10.83
C VAL A 379 21.65 8.54 -11.63
N PHE A 380 21.22 7.85 -12.67
CA PHE A 380 22.07 7.04 -13.55
C PHE A 380 22.19 7.72 -14.91
N LYS A 381 23.38 7.63 -15.50
CA LYS A 381 23.65 8.04 -16.88
C LYS A 381 24.85 7.28 -17.44
N MET A 382 24.99 7.32 -18.76
CA MET A 382 26.13 6.73 -19.45
C MET A 382 27.46 7.29 -18.91
N ASP A 383 28.44 6.39 -18.75
CA ASP A 383 29.81 6.68 -18.32
C ASP A 383 30.00 7.34 -16.94
N ALA A 384 28.95 7.44 -16.13
CA ALA A 384 29.05 7.92 -14.75
C ALA A 384 30.01 7.05 -13.91
N LYS A 385 30.78 7.71 -13.03
CA LYS A 385 31.80 7.06 -12.18
C LYS A 385 31.54 7.23 -10.66
N SER A 386 30.37 7.76 -10.31
CA SER A 386 29.99 7.93 -8.89
C SER A 386 29.74 6.58 -8.24
N GLU A 387 30.17 6.43 -6.98
CA GLU A 387 29.99 5.21 -6.19
C GLU A 387 29.06 5.47 -5.00
N LEU A 388 28.33 4.43 -4.58
CA LEU A 388 27.52 4.49 -3.37
C LEU A 388 28.42 4.40 -2.13
N PRO A 389 28.11 5.11 -1.04
CA PRO A 389 28.88 5.04 0.19
C PRO A 389 28.81 3.63 0.77
N THR A 390 29.94 3.01 1.05
CA THR A 390 30.03 1.65 1.62
C THR A 390 30.03 1.62 3.14
N THR A 391 30.23 2.78 3.76
CA THR A 391 30.22 2.97 5.21
C THR A 391 29.14 3.98 5.57
N MET A 392 28.59 3.85 6.78
CA MET A 392 27.91 4.98 7.39
C MET A 392 28.95 6.09 7.50
N PRO A 393 28.69 7.31 6.99
CA PRO A 393 29.50 8.46 7.35
C PRO A 393 29.62 8.42 8.86
N ALA A 394 30.85 8.38 9.38
CA ALA A 394 31.06 8.39 10.81
C ALA A 394 30.34 9.63 11.35
N ILE A 395 29.19 9.42 11.97
CA ILE A 395 28.81 10.31 13.05
C ILE A 395 29.93 10.08 14.04
N ASP A 396 30.87 11.00 14.10
CA ASP A 396 31.91 10.99 15.10
C ASP A 396 31.23 10.91 16.48
N PRO A 397 31.22 9.74 17.15
CA PRO A 397 30.52 9.59 18.42
C PRO A 397 31.26 10.39 19.51
N SER A 398 32.55 10.69 19.30
CA SER A 398 33.32 11.60 20.15
C SER A 398 32.87 13.06 19.99
N LYS A 399 32.11 13.40 18.94
CA LYS A 399 31.39 14.67 18.78
C LYS A 399 29.92 14.62 19.21
N LEU A 400 29.32 13.45 19.40
CA LEU A 400 27.98 13.33 20.00
C LEU A 400 28.00 13.09 21.51
N GLY A 401 29.05 12.50 22.09
CA GLY A 401 29.27 12.47 23.54
C GLY A 401 28.10 12.02 24.43
N VAL A 402 27.09 11.31 23.90
CA VAL A 402 25.93 10.92 24.71
C VAL A 402 26.28 9.66 25.49
N ARG A 403 27.02 9.84 26.58
CA ARG A 403 27.00 8.87 27.69
C ARG A 403 25.57 8.82 28.19
N ILE A 404 24.93 7.66 28.07
CA ILE A 404 23.58 7.51 28.59
C ILE A 404 23.65 7.68 30.11
N ASP A 405 22.94 8.70 30.62
CA ASP A 405 22.83 8.98 32.05
C ASP A 405 21.34 8.99 32.43
N PRO A 406 20.70 7.82 32.45
CA PRO A 406 19.29 7.73 32.78
C PRO A 406 19.11 8.03 34.27
N PRO A 407 17.91 8.49 34.68
CA PRO A 407 17.61 8.64 36.09
C PRO A 407 17.71 7.29 36.82
N LEU A 408 17.92 7.36 38.14
CA LEU A 408 17.82 6.19 38.99
C LEU A 408 16.42 5.57 38.86
N LEU A 409 16.37 4.25 38.70
CA LEU A 409 15.13 3.51 38.74
C LEU A 409 14.61 3.49 40.19
N THR A 410 13.54 4.25 40.46
CA THR A 410 12.91 4.32 41.79
C THR A 410 11.61 3.50 41.89
N ALA A 411 11.21 2.83 40.81
CA ALA A 411 9.99 2.04 40.76
C ALA A 411 10.23 0.63 41.31
N SER A 412 9.16 -0.03 41.79
CA SER A 412 9.26 -1.43 42.21
C SER A 412 9.40 -2.36 41.01
N ASN A 413 9.86 -3.59 41.24
CA ASN A 413 9.97 -4.60 40.19
C ASN A 413 8.61 -4.93 39.57
N GLU A 414 7.54 -4.92 40.36
CA GLU A 414 6.17 -5.13 39.90
C GLU A 414 5.73 -4.03 38.94
N THR A 415 6.06 -2.76 39.23
CA THR A 415 5.79 -1.63 38.33
C THR A 415 6.59 -1.75 37.03
N VAL A 416 7.86 -2.15 37.10
CA VAL A 416 8.71 -2.37 35.92
C VAL A 416 8.15 -3.50 35.06
N PHE A 417 7.71 -4.60 35.66
CA PHE A 417 7.10 -5.73 34.95
C PHE A 417 5.76 -5.36 34.31
N ALA A 418 4.90 -4.62 35.02
CA ALA A 418 3.67 -4.08 34.44
C ALA A 418 3.98 -3.15 33.25
N GLY A 419 5.02 -2.32 33.38
CA GLY A 419 5.52 -1.45 32.32
C GLY A 419 6.04 -2.20 31.10
N GLU A 420 6.72 -3.32 31.30
CA GLU A 420 7.20 -4.20 30.22
C GLU A 420 6.04 -4.76 29.40
N GLN A 421 5.00 -5.28 30.06
CA GLN A 421 3.82 -5.82 29.38
C GLN A 421 3.07 -4.73 28.61
N ALA A 422 2.88 -3.56 29.23
CA ALA A 422 2.24 -2.42 28.57
C ALA A 422 3.08 -1.87 27.41
N TYR A 423 4.41 -1.85 27.53
CA TYR A 423 5.32 -1.47 26.45
C TYR A 423 5.22 -2.42 25.27
N ALA A 424 5.25 -3.73 25.53
CA ALA A 424 5.15 -4.76 24.49
C ALA A 424 3.85 -4.65 23.70
N ALA A 425 2.73 -4.40 24.39
CA ALA A 425 1.41 -4.29 23.76
C ALA A 425 1.24 -3.02 22.92
N ASN A 426 1.88 -1.90 23.28
CA ASN A 426 1.54 -0.59 22.72
C ASN A 426 2.68 0.10 21.94
N CYS A 427 3.94 -0.21 22.26
CA CYS A 427 5.10 0.57 21.82
C CYS A 427 6.06 -0.23 20.93
N ALA A 428 6.18 -1.54 21.17
CA ALA A 428 7.22 -2.37 20.58
C ALA A 428 7.16 -2.48 19.04
N SER A 429 5.97 -2.35 18.44
CA SER A 429 5.80 -2.37 16.98
C SER A 429 6.55 -1.24 16.25
N CYS A 430 6.77 -0.11 16.93
CA CYS A 430 7.44 1.06 16.38
C CYS A 430 8.83 1.27 16.99
N HIS A 431 8.94 1.18 18.32
CA HIS A 431 10.17 1.44 19.07
C HIS A 431 11.05 0.19 19.28
N GLY A 432 10.60 -0.96 18.75
CA GLY A 432 11.29 -2.24 18.81
C GLY A 432 11.16 -2.96 20.15
N ASP A 433 11.58 -4.23 20.17
CA ASP A 433 11.53 -5.04 21.39
C ASP A 433 12.48 -4.48 22.45
N LYS A 434 12.08 -4.56 23.72
CA LYS A 434 12.87 -4.08 24.87
C LYS A 434 13.36 -2.63 24.79
N ALA A 435 12.58 -1.77 24.15
CA ALA A 435 12.93 -0.37 23.86
C ALA A 435 14.11 -0.18 22.91
N VAL A 436 14.51 -1.23 22.20
CA VAL A 436 15.61 -1.21 21.23
C VAL A 436 15.03 -1.35 19.83
N PRO A 437 15.13 -0.32 18.97
CA PRO A 437 14.67 -0.41 17.60
C PRO A 437 15.44 -1.49 16.86
N GLY A 438 14.71 -2.39 16.19
CA GLY A 438 15.32 -3.36 15.26
C GLY A 438 15.90 -2.66 14.02
N ALA A 439 16.66 -3.42 13.23
CA ALA A 439 17.13 -2.94 11.93
C ALA A 439 15.92 -2.51 11.06
N GLY A 440 15.87 -1.23 10.67
CA GLY A 440 14.77 -0.68 9.87
C GLY A 440 13.58 -0.09 10.65
N ALA A 441 13.67 0.06 11.98
CA ALA A 441 12.60 0.68 12.77
C ALA A 441 12.41 2.18 12.44
N ILE A 442 11.16 2.63 12.40
CA ILE A 442 10.79 4.01 12.02
C ILE A 442 10.79 4.99 13.21
N ALA A 443 10.91 4.49 14.44
CA ALA A 443 10.80 5.28 15.66
C ALA A 443 12.12 5.25 16.48
N PRO A 444 12.41 6.29 17.27
CA PRO A 444 13.67 6.41 18.00
C PRO A 444 13.85 5.37 19.11
N ASP A 445 15.11 5.08 19.48
CA ASP A 445 15.45 4.29 20.66
C ASP A 445 15.07 5.06 21.93
N LEU A 446 14.11 4.51 22.69
CA LEU A 446 13.57 5.20 23.86
C LEU A 446 14.55 5.23 25.03
N ARG A 447 15.56 4.35 25.06
CA ARG A 447 16.60 4.35 26.11
C ARG A 447 17.43 5.62 26.07
N TYR A 448 17.56 6.24 24.90
CA TYR A 448 18.30 7.49 24.70
C TYR A 448 17.39 8.74 24.76
N SER A 449 16.14 8.58 25.18
CA SER A 449 15.18 9.68 25.20
C SER A 449 15.57 10.75 26.23
N GLY A 450 15.59 12.01 25.80
CA GLY A 450 15.73 13.16 26.72
C GLY A 450 14.54 13.33 27.68
N LEU A 451 13.46 12.56 27.51
CA LEU A 451 12.30 12.57 28.40
C LEU A 451 12.47 11.70 29.64
N LEU A 452 13.45 10.79 29.67
CA LEU A 452 13.65 9.89 30.82
C LEU A 452 13.78 10.64 32.16
N PRO A 453 14.57 11.72 32.28
CA PRO A 453 14.64 12.49 33.52
C PRO A 453 13.46 13.48 33.71
N ILE A 454 12.64 13.73 32.69
CA ILE A 454 11.59 14.76 32.68
C ILE A 454 10.22 14.09 32.75
N ARG A 455 9.82 13.62 33.94
CA ARG A 455 8.51 12.95 34.14
C ARG A 455 7.33 13.78 33.64
N ASN A 456 7.39 15.11 33.80
CA ASN A 456 6.33 16.02 33.36
C ASN A 456 6.24 16.17 31.82
N GLY A 457 7.26 15.75 31.07
CA GLY A 457 7.26 15.75 29.59
C GLY A 457 6.86 14.40 28.97
N TRP A 458 6.87 13.32 29.75
CA TRP A 458 6.55 11.98 29.28
C TRP A 458 5.08 11.81 28.91
N ASN A 459 4.17 12.11 29.84
CA ASN A 459 2.72 11.99 29.63
C ASN A 459 2.20 12.90 28.51
N PRO A 460 2.61 14.18 28.39
CA PRO A 460 2.26 15.00 27.23
C PRO A 460 2.74 14.42 25.89
N THR A 461 3.91 13.79 25.86
CA THR A 461 4.43 13.14 24.64
C THR A 461 3.67 11.86 24.28
N VAL A 462 3.44 10.97 25.26
CA VAL A 462 2.87 9.64 25.03
C VAL A 462 1.33 9.69 24.99
N ARG A 463 0.70 10.44 25.90
CA ARG A 463 -0.76 10.55 25.98
C ARG A 463 -1.28 11.77 25.22
N GLY A 464 -0.63 12.93 25.39
CA GLY A 464 -1.13 14.22 24.91
C GLY A 464 -0.90 14.54 23.43
N GLY A 465 -0.05 13.76 22.73
CA GLY A 465 0.16 13.93 21.29
C GLY A 465 1.11 15.06 20.89
N ASP A 466 2.00 15.52 21.79
CA ASP A 466 3.01 16.56 21.48
C ASP A 466 3.93 16.22 20.29
N ARG A 467 3.95 14.94 19.90
CA ARG A 467 4.72 14.41 18.77
C ARG A 467 3.85 13.85 17.65
N ALA A 468 2.52 14.10 17.67
CA ALA A 468 1.59 13.62 16.65
C ALA A 468 1.98 14.05 15.23
N GLN A 469 2.48 15.28 15.07
CA GLN A 469 2.99 15.78 13.78
C GLN A 469 4.22 15.02 13.25
N ARG A 470 4.92 14.26 14.10
CA ARG A 470 6.06 13.41 13.72
C ARG A 470 5.69 11.93 13.65
N GLY A 471 4.39 11.60 13.65
CA GLY A 471 3.89 10.23 13.54
C GLY A 471 3.83 9.43 14.85
N MET A 472 4.06 10.06 16.02
CA MET A 472 3.84 9.42 17.32
C MET A 472 2.38 9.60 17.75
N PRO A 473 1.55 8.53 17.78
CA PRO A 473 0.14 8.65 18.15
C PRO A 473 -0.05 9.04 19.62
N ALA A 474 -1.16 9.72 19.89
CA ALA A 474 -1.60 10.03 21.24
C ALA A 474 -2.32 8.82 21.84
N PHE A 475 -1.95 8.44 23.07
CA PHE A 475 -2.54 7.30 23.78
C PHE A 475 -3.46 7.71 24.94
N GLN A 476 -3.88 8.98 25.02
CA GLN A 476 -4.73 9.46 26.14
C GLN A 476 -6.02 8.66 26.32
N ASP A 477 -6.59 8.17 25.22
CA ASP A 477 -7.89 7.47 25.18
C ASP A 477 -7.75 5.96 25.48
N THR A 478 -6.53 5.41 25.41
CA THR A 478 -6.26 3.97 25.54
C THR A 478 -5.37 3.61 26.73
N LEU A 479 -4.52 4.53 27.22
CA LEU A 479 -3.62 4.30 28.34
C LEU A 479 -3.86 5.31 29.47
N THR A 480 -3.85 4.84 30.71
CA THR A 480 -3.90 5.70 31.90
C THR A 480 -2.53 6.30 32.22
N VAL A 481 -2.48 7.35 33.05
CA VAL A 481 -1.21 7.94 33.54
C VAL A 481 -0.35 6.87 34.21
N GLU A 482 -0.96 6.04 35.05
CA GLU A 482 -0.27 4.99 35.81
C GLU A 482 0.37 3.96 34.87
N THR A 483 -0.32 3.60 33.79
CA THR A 483 0.20 2.65 32.81
C THR A 483 1.36 3.26 32.04
N THR A 484 1.26 4.53 31.64
CA THR A 484 2.37 5.22 30.96
C THR A 484 3.56 5.49 31.87
N ASP A 485 3.35 5.70 33.17
CA ASP A 485 4.41 5.83 34.17
C ASP A 485 5.11 4.50 34.42
N ALA A 486 4.36 3.39 34.38
CA ALA A 486 4.94 2.04 34.40
C ALA A 486 5.81 1.79 33.16
N ILE A 487 5.34 2.19 31.96
CA ILE A 487 6.15 2.11 30.72
C ILE A 487 7.43 2.96 30.87
N LEU A 488 7.34 4.18 31.41
CA LEU A 488 8.52 5.01 31.66
C LEU A 488 9.51 4.31 32.61
N ALA A 489 9.04 3.70 33.69
CA ALA A 489 9.87 2.93 34.61
C ALA A 489 10.58 1.76 33.92
N TYR A 490 9.88 1.05 33.04
CA TYR A 490 10.48 0.00 32.22
C TYR A 490 11.58 0.53 31.30
N VAL A 491 11.33 1.63 30.58
CA VAL A 491 12.33 2.24 29.68
C VAL A 491 13.55 2.75 30.47
N ILE A 492 13.35 3.36 31.64
CA ILE A 492 14.44 3.78 32.55
C ILE A 492 15.26 2.57 32.98
N LYS A 493 14.63 1.43 33.32
CA LYS A 493 15.34 0.20 33.65
C LYS A 493 16.21 -0.27 32.48
N ARG A 494 15.66 -0.30 31.26
CA ARG A 494 16.40 -0.68 30.03
C ARG A 494 17.56 0.27 29.71
N ALA A 495 17.40 1.56 29.99
CA ALA A 495 18.47 2.54 29.86
C ALA A 495 19.57 2.34 30.90
N ASN A 496 19.22 1.98 32.15
CA ASN A 496 20.20 1.67 33.19
C ASN A 496 20.99 0.38 32.89
N ASP A 497 20.34 -0.64 32.29
CA ASP A 497 21.03 -1.85 31.81
C ASP A 497 22.11 -1.49 30.77
N GLU A 498 21.75 -0.67 29.77
CA GLU A 498 22.67 -0.17 28.74
C GLU A 498 23.83 0.63 29.35
N LYS A 499 23.55 1.52 30.33
CA LYS A 499 24.61 2.26 31.04
C LYS A 499 25.62 1.31 31.68
N ALA A 500 25.14 0.26 32.37
CA ALA A 500 26.00 -0.71 33.02
C ALA A 500 26.85 -1.49 32.00
N GLU A 501 26.29 -1.83 30.84
CA GLU A 501 27.00 -2.47 29.74
C GLU A 501 28.10 -1.55 29.15
N GLN A 502 27.78 -0.27 28.92
CA GLN A 502 28.76 0.73 28.46
C GLN A 502 29.92 0.91 29.45
N GLU A 503 29.61 1.02 30.74
CA GLU A 503 30.63 1.16 31.80
C GLU A 503 31.48 -0.11 31.96
N ALA A 504 30.92 -1.29 31.72
CA ALA A 504 31.66 -2.54 31.71
C ALA A 504 32.58 -2.69 30.49
N ALA A 505 32.16 -2.20 29.31
CA ALA A 505 32.96 -2.23 28.08
C ALA A 505 34.17 -1.28 28.15
N VAL A 506 34.00 -0.09 28.74
CA VAL A 506 35.10 0.88 28.97
C VAL A 506 36.18 0.32 29.90
N LYS A 507 35.84 -0.59 30.82
CA LYS A 507 36.81 -1.24 31.72
C LYS A 507 37.59 -2.40 31.08
N LYS A 508 37.17 -2.88 29.91
CA LYS A 508 37.78 -4.03 29.20
C LYS A 508 38.74 -3.60 28.09
N ASN A 509 38.65 -2.36 27.63
CA ASN A 509 39.62 -1.70 26.75
C ASN A 509 40.59 -0.87 27.58
#